data_AF-A0A451CVH2-F1
#
_entry.id   AF-A0A451CVH2-F1
#
_cell.length_a   1.000
_cell.length_b   1.000
_cell.length_c   1.000
_cell.angle_alpha   90.00
_cell.angle_beta   90.00
_cell.angle_gamma   90.00
#
_symmetry.space_group_name_H-M   'P 1'
#
loop_
_entity.id
_entity.type
_entity.pdbx_description
1 polymer ?
#
loop_
_entity_poly.entity_id
_entity_poly.type
_entity_poly.pdbx_seq_one_letter_code
_entity_poly.pdbx_strand_id
1 'polypeptide(L)'
;MSPVTNPTQEQLRFPPVDGLSVRGYFDGGALSPDFGPLLPRGIDRRIGLTERLASAFDDQRHPSYIRHQLRDLFAQRIYQIACAYKDSNDANSLRSDPVFKLGLDHRPLDEDTDLASAPTFSRFENAATTKDTYRLALVQPRLNSDTPYAITPRKLTRAG
;
A
#
# COMPACT_ATOMS: atom_id res chain seq x y z
N MET A 1 15.22 -33.91 27.93
CA MET A 1 15.44 -32.55 27.40
C MET A 1 15.01 -32.59 25.94
N SER A 2 13.83 -32.07 25.62
CA SER A 2 13.31 -32.07 24.25
C SER A 2 14.14 -31.11 23.37
N PRO A 3 14.38 -31.43 22.10
CA PRO A 3 15.13 -30.54 21.21
C PRO A 3 14.32 -29.26 20.99
N VAL A 4 14.98 -28.11 21.17
CA VAL A 4 14.44 -26.80 20.78
C VAL A 4 14.31 -26.81 19.26
N THR A 5 13.08 -26.84 18.76
CA THR A 5 12.78 -26.64 17.35
C THR A 5 13.21 -25.23 16.97
N ASN A 6 14.30 -25.13 16.22
CA ASN A 6 14.70 -23.90 15.56
C ASN A 6 13.63 -23.61 14.50
N PRO A 7 12.83 -22.53 14.60
CA PRO A 7 11.81 -22.27 13.59
C PRO A 7 12.52 -22.00 12.27
N THR A 8 12.30 -22.85 11.27
CA THR A 8 12.73 -22.59 9.90
C THR A 8 11.99 -21.36 9.41
N GLN A 9 12.57 -20.17 9.56
CA GLN A 9 12.01 -18.95 8.96
C GLN A 9 12.25 -19.01 7.47
N GLU A 10 11.26 -19.51 6.73
CA GLU A 10 11.19 -19.29 5.30
C GLU A 10 11.16 -17.78 5.04
N GLN A 11 12.21 -17.29 4.37
CA GLN A 11 12.32 -15.89 4.02
C GLN A 11 11.22 -15.51 3.02
N LEU A 12 10.22 -14.75 3.47
CA LEU A 12 9.21 -14.16 2.61
C LEU A 12 9.87 -13.16 1.66
N ARG A 13 9.68 -13.36 0.36
CA ARG A 13 10.18 -12.48 -0.70
C ARG A 13 9.04 -11.60 -1.21
N PHE A 14 9.25 -10.29 -1.15
CA PHE A 14 8.30 -9.31 -1.67
C PHE A 14 8.83 -8.67 -2.97
N PRO A 15 7.95 -8.14 -3.84
CA PRO A 15 8.40 -7.38 -5.01
C PRO A 15 9.26 -6.18 -4.59
N PRO A 16 10.30 -5.83 -5.36
CA PRO A 16 11.18 -4.71 -5.02
C PRO A 16 10.42 -3.37 -4.94
N VAL A 17 10.99 -2.44 -4.18
CA VAL A 17 10.50 -1.07 -3.95
C VAL A 17 11.65 -0.11 -4.19
N ASP A 18 11.47 0.90 -5.05
CA ASP A 18 12.53 1.87 -5.40
C ASP A 18 13.89 1.22 -5.74
N GLY A 19 13.88 0.08 -6.45
CA GLY A 19 15.08 -0.69 -6.78
C GLY A 19 15.70 -1.49 -5.62
N LEU A 20 15.14 -1.42 -4.41
CA LEU A 20 15.61 -2.13 -3.22
C LEU A 20 14.90 -3.49 -3.07
N SER A 21 15.66 -4.52 -2.68
CA SER A 21 15.07 -5.82 -2.31
C SER A 21 14.50 -5.77 -0.90
N VAL A 22 13.25 -6.19 -0.72
CA VAL A 22 12.60 -6.27 0.59
C VAL A 22 12.75 -7.69 1.15
N ARG A 23 13.27 -7.81 2.37
CA ARG A 23 13.45 -9.09 3.09
C ARG A 23 12.83 -8.97 4.48
N GLY A 24 11.93 -9.88 4.83
CA GLY A 24 11.39 -9.98 6.19
C GLY A 24 12.33 -10.76 7.10
N TYR A 25 12.65 -10.19 8.26
CA TYR A 25 13.37 -10.81 9.37
C TYR A 25 12.62 -10.48 10.66
N PHE A 26 12.61 -11.39 11.63
CA PHE A 26 11.86 -11.21 12.90
C PHE A 26 12.79 -10.96 14.10
N ASP A 27 14.10 -10.83 13.87
CA ASP A 27 15.16 -10.80 14.89
C ASP A 27 15.94 -9.47 14.99
N GLY A 28 15.49 -8.41 14.29
CA GLY A 28 15.96 -7.03 14.53
C GLY A 28 16.12 -6.17 13.28
N GLY A 29 15.72 -4.90 13.37
CA GLY A 29 15.73 -3.91 12.29
C GLY A 29 14.65 -2.84 12.51
N ALA A 30 14.25 -2.14 11.44
CA ALA A 30 13.03 -1.34 11.48
C ALA A 30 11.83 -2.28 11.55
N LEU A 31 11.11 -2.23 12.67
CA LEU A 31 9.99 -3.12 12.94
C LEU A 31 8.69 -2.50 12.43
N SER A 32 7.86 -3.34 11.85
CA SER A 32 6.46 -3.02 11.56
C SER A 32 5.57 -4.03 12.29
N PRO A 33 4.45 -3.59 12.88
CA PRO A 33 3.47 -4.49 13.46
C PRO A 33 2.67 -5.27 12.41
N ASP A 34 2.73 -4.88 11.12
CA ASP A 34 1.91 -5.50 10.08
C ASP A 34 2.59 -5.51 8.69
N PHE A 35 2.52 -6.66 8.00
CA PHE A 35 2.95 -6.80 6.60
C PHE A 35 1.80 -6.64 5.59
N GLY A 36 0.57 -6.47 6.09
CA GLY A 36 -0.67 -6.35 5.35
C GLY A 36 -0.64 -5.39 4.17
N PRO A 37 -0.04 -4.18 4.26
CA PRO A 37 -0.05 -3.20 3.16
C PRO A 37 0.60 -3.69 1.86
N LEU A 38 1.45 -4.72 1.91
CA LEU A 38 2.12 -5.26 0.73
C LEU A 38 1.16 -6.05 -0.20
N LEU A 39 0.07 -6.59 0.34
CA LEU A 39 -0.97 -7.29 -0.42
C LEU A 39 -1.82 -6.34 -1.28
N PRO A 40 -2.49 -5.30 -0.72
CA PRO A 40 -3.23 -4.34 -1.53
C PRO A 40 -2.30 -3.56 -2.47
N ARG A 41 -1.03 -3.32 -2.11
CA ARG A 41 -0.02 -2.82 -3.07
C ARG A 41 0.12 -3.73 -4.28
N GLY A 42 0.29 -5.03 -4.07
CA GLY A 42 0.44 -5.99 -5.16
C GLY A 42 -0.77 -6.04 -6.09
N ILE A 43 -1.97 -5.93 -5.53
CA ILE A 43 -3.23 -5.87 -6.28
C ILE A 43 -3.34 -4.55 -7.04
N ASP A 44 -3.13 -3.43 -6.36
CA ASP A 44 -3.24 -2.08 -6.92
C ASP A 44 -2.25 -1.87 -8.08
N ARG A 45 -1.01 -2.37 -7.97
CA ARG A 45 -0.04 -2.36 -9.08
C ARG A 45 -0.51 -3.13 -10.32
N ARG A 46 -1.40 -4.13 -10.16
CA ARG A 46 -1.95 -4.91 -11.27
C ARG A 46 -3.16 -4.24 -11.92
N ILE A 47 -4.02 -3.60 -11.13
CA ILE A 47 -5.30 -3.04 -11.60
C ILE A 47 -5.29 -1.51 -11.78
N GLY A 48 -4.25 -0.84 -11.28
CA GLY A 48 -4.06 0.61 -11.34
C GLY A 48 -5.18 1.39 -10.66
N LEU A 49 -5.71 0.93 -9.53
CA LEU A 49 -6.90 1.51 -8.91
C LEU A 49 -6.61 2.92 -8.37
N THR A 50 -5.55 3.06 -7.56
CA THR A 50 -5.21 4.33 -6.89
C THR A 50 -4.87 5.44 -7.89
N GLU A 51 -4.16 5.10 -8.97
CA GLU A 51 -3.84 6.03 -10.07
C GLU A 51 -5.11 6.57 -10.75
N ARG A 52 -6.09 5.69 -10.96
CA ARG A 52 -7.35 6.05 -11.62
C ARG A 52 -8.27 6.83 -10.72
N LEU A 53 -8.28 6.53 -9.42
CA LEU A 53 -8.97 7.36 -8.42
C LEU A 53 -8.35 8.75 -8.37
N ALA A 54 -7.02 8.84 -8.33
CA ALA A 54 -6.31 10.12 -8.38
C ALA A 54 -6.63 10.93 -9.65
N SER A 55 -6.64 10.26 -10.82
CA SER A 55 -6.97 10.90 -12.11
C SER A 55 -8.43 11.36 -12.20
N ALA A 56 -9.34 10.73 -11.44
CA ALA A 56 -10.76 11.07 -11.41
C ALA A 56 -11.10 12.17 -10.39
N PHE A 57 -10.15 12.54 -9.53
CA PHE A 57 -10.32 13.56 -8.50
C PHE A 57 -9.79 14.91 -8.99
N ASP A 58 -10.59 15.96 -8.81
CA ASP A 58 -10.19 17.31 -9.18
C ASP A 58 -9.31 17.94 -8.09
N ASP A 59 -7.99 17.88 -8.24
CA ASP A 59 -7.05 18.43 -7.25
C ASP A 59 -6.98 19.97 -7.33
N GLN A 60 -7.74 20.63 -6.47
CA GLN A 60 -7.76 22.09 -6.37
C GLN A 60 -6.59 22.65 -5.53
N ARG A 61 -5.68 21.80 -5.03
CA ARG A 61 -4.52 22.25 -4.26
C ARG A 61 -3.50 22.92 -5.17
N HIS A 62 -2.93 24.03 -4.72
CA HIS A 62 -1.85 24.67 -5.45
C HIS A 62 -0.59 23.76 -5.47
N PRO A 63 0.04 23.49 -6.64
CA PRO A 63 1.12 22.51 -6.76
C PRO A 63 2.29 22.71 -5.80
N SER A 64 2.68 23.96 -5.52
CA SER A 64 3.78 24.27 -4.59
C SER A 64 3.53 23.89 -3.13
N TYR A 65 2.30 23.54 -2.75
CA TYR A 65 1.96 23.10 -1.40
C TYR A 65 1.63 21.59 -1.34
N ILE A 66 1.84 20.85 -2.43
CA ILE A 66 1.60 19.41 -2.47
C ILE A 66 2.83 18.69 -1.91
N ARG A 67 2.70 18.19 -0.67
CA ARG A 67 3.68 17.26 -0.07
C ARG A 67 3.36 15.80 -0.39
N HIS A 68 2.08 15.45 -0.47
CA HIS A 68 1.61 14.09 -0.73
C HIS A 68 0.75 14.08 -1.99
N GLN A 69 1.17 13.30 -2.98
CA GLN A 69 0.45 13.14 -4.24
C GLN A 69 -0.92 12.50 -3.99
N LEU A 70 -1.91 12.82 -4.82
CA LEU A 70 -3.26 12.24 -4.69
C LEU A 70 -3.24 10.72 -4.70
N ARG A 71 -2.45 10.12 -5.59
CA ARG A 71 -2.30 8.66 -5.67
C ARG A 71 -1.86 8.08 -4.32
N ASP A 72 -0.93 8.72 -3.63
CA ASP A 72 -0.43 8.26 -2.32
C ASP A 72 -1.47 8.45 -1.23
N LEU A 73 -2.23 9.56 -1.25
CA LEU A 73 -3.36 9.75 -0.33
C LEU A 73 -4.42 8.65 -0.50
N PHE A 74 -4.80 8.34 -1.73
CA PHE A 74 -5.73 7.24 -2.01
C PHE A 74 -5.15 5.88 -1.60
N ALA A 75 -3.91 5.59 -1.99
CA ALA A 75 -3.24 4.33 -1.66
C ALA A 75 -3.14 4.12 -0.15
N GLN A 76 -2.61 5.11 0.57
CA GLN A 76 -2.47 5.04 2.02
C GLN A 76 -3.82 4.79 2.68
N ARG A 77 -4.86 5.55 2.32
CA ARG A 77 -6.18 5.41 2.94
C ARG A 77 -6.83 4.06 2.66
N ILE A 78 -6.76 3.58 1.41
CA ILE A 78 -7.30 2.28 1.01
C ILE A 78 -6.54 1.14 1.73
N TYR A 79 -5.21 1.23 1.82
CA TYR A 79 -4.41 0.17 2.43
C TYR A 79 -4.60 0.13 3.95
N GLN A 80 -4.73 1.30 4.58
CA GLN A 80 -5.12 1.42 5.99
C GLN A 80 -6.45 0.74 6.26
N ILE A 81 -7.49 1.02 5.47
CA ILE A 81 -8.80 0.37 5.60
C ILE A 81 -8.69 -1.14 5.36
N ALA A 82 -7.96 -1.58 4.34
CA ALA A 82 -7.77 -3.00 4.01
C ALA A 82 -7.06 -3.78 5.13
N CYS A 83 -6.16 -3.11 5.87
CA CYS A 83 -5.45 -3.63 7.03
C CYS A 83 -6.18 -3.39 8.36
N ALA A 84 -7.46 -2.99 8.32
CA ALA A 84 -8.31 -2.70 9.48
C ALA A 84 -7.88 -1.48 10.34
N TYR A 85 -7.00 -0.62 9.84
CA TYR A 85 -6.62 0.67 10.43
C TYR A 85 -7.49 1.81 9.88
N LYS A 86 -8.79 1.77 10.18
CA LYS A 86 -9.75 2.71 9.59
C LYS A 86 -9.77 4.07 10.29
N ASP A 87 -9.32 4.14 11.54
CA ASP A 87 -9.48 5.33 12.36
C ASP A 87 -8.48 6.40 11.93
N SER A 88 -8.92 7.65 11.86
CA SER A 88 -8.08 8.71 11.27
C SER A 88 -6.79 8.95 12.07
N ASN A 89 -6.77 8.66 13.37
CA ASN A 89 -5.57 8.76 14.21
C ASN A 89 -4.54 7.66 13.92
N ASP A 90 -4.93 6.51 13.36
CA ASP A 90 -4.00 5.45 12.94
C ASP A 90 -2.98 5.99 11.95
N ALA A 91 -3.36 6.95 11.11
CA ALA A 91 -2.46 7.61 10.17
C ALA A 91 -1.28 8.33 10.83
N ASN A 92 -1.41 8.79 12.07
CA ASN A 92 -0.29 9.43 12.78
C ASN A 92 0.76 8.41 13.23
N SER A 93 0.34 7.19 13.58
CA SER A 93 1.25 6.11 13.98
C SER A 93 1.86 5.41 12.75
N LEU A 94 1.04 5.20 11.71
CA LEU A 94 1.44 4.44 10.52
C LEU A 94 2.26 5.26 9.51
N ARG A 95 2.28 6.59 9.61
CA ARG A 95 2.99 7.42 8.61
C ARG A 95 4.50 7.20 8.58
N SER A 96 5.09 6.84 9.71
CA SER A 96 6.51 6.51 9.87
C SER A 96 6.76 5.00 9.81
N ASP A 97 5.71 4.18 9.66
CA ASP A 97 5.85 2.74 9.60
C ASP A 97 6.58 2.32 8.31
N PRO A 98 7.67 1.54 8.41
CA PRO A 98 8.50 1.21 7.25
C PRO A 98 7.75 0.35 6.22
N VAL A 99 6.80 -0.50 6.64
CA VAL A 99 6.06 -1.35 5.70
C VAL A 99 4.93 -0.59 5.00
N PHE A 100 4.25 0.33 5.69
CA PHE A 100 3.32 1.25 5.04
C PHE A 100 4.03 2.17 4.04
N LYS A 101 5.21 2.70 4.39
CA LYS A 101 6.06 3.43 3.43
C LYS A 101 6.41 2.58 2.21
N LEU A 102 6.89 1.35 2.42
CA LEU A 102 7.18 0.41 1.33
C LEU A 102 5.93 0.08 0.49
N GLY A 103 4.77 -0.02 1.14
CA GLY A 103 3.46 -0.19 0.50
C GLY A 103 3.18 0.88 -0.55
N LEU A 104 3.65 2.10 -0.32
CA LEU A 104 3.45 3.25 -1.20
C LEU A 104 4.63 3.55 -2.11
N ASP A 105 5.62 2.66 -2.16
CA ASP A 105 6.87 2.84 -2.90
C ASP A 105 7.80 3.94 -2.34
N HIS A 106 7.62 4.31 -1.07
CA HIS A 106 8.49 5.23 -0.35
C HIS A 106 9.68 4.51 0.30
N ARG A 107 10.74 5.26 0.58
CA ARG A 107 11.94 4.75 1.26
C ARG A 107 11.63 4.52 2.75
N PRO A 108 11.64 3.28 3.26
CA PRO A 108 11.13 2.96 4.60
C PRO A 108 11.82 3.69 5.76
N LEU A 109 13.12 4.00 5.61
CA LEU A 109 13.96 4.56 6.66
C LEU A 109 14.22 6.06 6.50
N ASP A 110 13.64 6.68 5.47
CA ASP A 110 13.80 8.10 5.20
C ASP A 110 12.64 8.87 5.83
N GLU A 111 12.92 9.76 6.78
CA GLU A 111 11.94 10.58 7.48
C GLU A 111 11.26 11.59 6.53
N ASP A 112 11.95 12.03 5.48
CA ASP A 112 11.38 12.98 4.52
C ASP A 112 10.25 12.36 3.69
N THR A 113 10.23 11.02 3.61
CA THR A 113 9.23 10.23 2.90
C THR A 113 8.08 9.75 3.79
N ASP A 114 7.91 10.31 4.98
CA ASP A 114 6.75 10.07 5.83
C ASP A 114 5.43 10.23 5.07
N LEU A 115 4.48 9.33 5.35
CA LEU A 115 3.15 9.37 4.75
C LEU A 115 2.28 10.47 5.38
N ALA A 116 1.05 10.60 4.86
CA ALA A 116 0.12 11.62 5.31
C ALA A 116 -0.37 11.37 6.74
N SER A 117 -0.56 12.45 7.48
CA SER A 117 -1.08 12.47 8.85
C SER A 117 -2.61 12.58 8.89
N ALA A 118 -3.20 12.37 10.08
CA ALA A 118 -4.63 12.54 10.32
C ALA A 118 -5.21 13.90 9.84
N PRO A 119 -4.61 15.07 10.15
CA PRO A 119 -5.12 16.35 9.64
C PRO A 119 -4.96 16.52 8.11
N THR A 120 -4.05 15.76 7.48
CA THR A 120 -3.95 15.74 6.02
C THR A 120 -5.11 14.98 5.40
N PHE A 121 -5.47 13.83 5.96
CA PHE A 121 -6.68 13.10 5.54
C PHE A 121 -7.96 13.88 5.80
N SER A 122 -8.08 14.53 6.96
CA SER A 122 -9.24 15.37 7.25
C SER A 122 -9.43 16.45 6.17
N ARG A 123 -8.37 17.18 5.79
CA ARG A 123 -8.44 18.18 4.71
C ARG A 123 -8.76 17.56 3.36
N PHE A 124 -8.14 16.43 3.04
CA PHE A 124 -8.35 15.73 1.77
C PHE A 124 -9.80 15.22 1.63
N GLU A 125 -10.33 14.55 2.65
CA GLU A 125 -11.70 14.02 2.67
C GLU A 125 -12.73 15.15 2.61
N ASN A 126 -12.47 16.29 3.28
CA ASN A 126 -13.35 17.47 3.23
C ASN A 126 -13.17 18.32 1.95
N ALA A 127 -12.13 18.09 1.16
CA ALA A 127 -11.95 18.77 -0.13
C ALA A 127 -12.77 18.12 -1.26
N ALA A 128 -13.22 16.87 -1.07
CA ALA A 128 -13.99 16.14 -2.08
C ALA A 128 -15.36 16.81 -2.33
N THR A 129 -15.65 17.14 -3.59
CA THR A 129 -16.96 17.66 -3.99
C THR A 129 -17.91 16.53 -4.37
N THR A 130 -19.21 16.82 -4.48
CA THR A 130 -20.20 15.86 -5.01
C THR A 130 -19.84 15.37 -6.42
N LYS A 131 -19.21 16.21 -7.25
CA LYS A 131 -18.75 15.82 -8.58
C LYS A 131 -17.60 14.82 -8.49
N ASP A 132 -16.68 15.01 -7.56
CA ASP A 132 -15.57 14.08 -7.33
C ASP A 132 -16.11 12.74 -6.84
N THR A 133 -17.01 12.72 -5.85
CA THR A 133 -17.66 11.49 -5.40
C THR A 133 -18.34 10.73 -6.54
N TYR A 134 -19.03 11.44 -7.43
CA TYR A 134 -19.63 10.84 -8.62
C TYR A 134 -18.57 10.25 -9.58
N ARG A 135 -17.51 11.00 -9.88
CA ARG A 135 -16.41 10.52 -10.74
C ARG A 135 -15.72 9.29 -10.15
N LEU A 136 -15.43 9.32 -8.84
CA LEU A 136 -14.83 8.19 -8.11
C LEU A 136 -15.72 6.95 -8.17
N ALA A 137 -17.04 7.10 -8.01
CA ALA A 137 -17.99 5.99 -8.10
C ALA A 137 -18.03 5.33 -9.49
N LEU A 138 -17.64 6.04 -10.55
CA LEU A 138 -17.57 5.51 -11.91
C LEU A 138 -16.24 4.80 -12.24
N VAL A 139 -15.26 4.82 -11.34
CA VAL A 139 -13.97 4.15 -11.55
C VAL A 139 -14.15 2.63 -11.43
N GLN A 140 -14.25 1.93 -12.57
CA GLN A 140 -14.39 0.46 -12.61
C GLN A 140 -13.05 -0.26 -12.46
N PRO A 141 -12.81 -1.18 -11.52
CA PRO A 141 -11.60 -1.99 -11.51
C PRO A 141 -11.42 -2.72 -12.85
N ARG A 142 -10.28 -2.53 -13.53
CA ARG A 142 -9.97 -3.27 -14.76
C ARG A 142 -8.84 -4.26 -14.46
N LEU A 143 -9.05 -5.52 -14.81
CA LEU A 143 -7.96 -6.48 -14.93
C LEU A 143 -7.23 -6.16 -16.24
N ASN A 144 -6.00 -5.65 -16.16
CA ASN A 144 -5.19 -5.40 -17.35
C ASN A 144 -4.85 -6.74 -18.02
N SER A 145 -5.17 -6.88 -19.31
CA SER A 145 -4.90 -8.09 -20.11
C SER A 145 -3.41 -8.39 -20.31
N ASP A 146 -2.53 -7.41 -20.06
CA ASP A 146 -1.12 -7.44 -20.48
C ASP A 146 -0.15 -7.70 -19.32
N THR A 147 -0.58 -8.40 -18.27
CA THR A 147 0.27 -8.62 -17.10
C THR A 147 1.23 -9.81 -17.30
N PRO A 148 2.57 -9.65 -17.27
CA PRO A 148 3.55 -10.74 -17.48
C PRO A 148 3.66 -11.74 -16.32
N TYR A 149 2.80 -11.62 -15.30
CA TYR A 149 2.72 -12.52 -14.14
C TYR A 149 1.31 -13.09 -13.97
N ALA A 150 0.74 -13.60 -15.06
CA ALA A 150 -0.38 -14.53 -14.95
C ALA A 150 0.06 -15.68 -14.04
N ILE A 151 -0.67 -15.91 -12.95
CA ILE A 151 -0.51 -17.13 -12.16
C ILE A 151 -0.99 -18.26 -13.06
N THR A 152 -0.08 -18.92 -13.78
CA THR A 152 -0.40 -20.15 -14.49
C THR A 152 -0.89 -21.15 -13.45
N PRO A 153 -2.14 -21.64 -13.49
CA PRO A 153 -2.58 -22.64 -12.55
C PRO A 153 -1.68 -23.86 -12.74
N ARG A 154 -0.89 -24.18 -11.72
CA ARG A 154 -0.06 -25.39 -11.68
C ARG A 154 -1.05 -26.55 -11.79
N LYS A 155 -1.02 -27.30 -12.90
CA LYS A 155 -1.81 -28.52 -13.04
C LYS A 155 -1.47 -29.39 -11.84
N LEU A 156 -2.46 -29.66 -10.99
CA LEU A 156 -2.35 -30.63 -9.92
C LEU A 156 -2.27 -32.01 -10.61
N THR A 157 -1.06 -32.48 -10.85
CA THR A 157 -0.85 -33.89 -11.21
C THR A 157 -1.32 -34.71 -10.02
N ARG A 158 -2.41 -35.47 -10.19
CA ARG A 158 -2.77 -36.54 -9.26
C ARG A 158 -1.60 -37.52 -9.23
N ALA A 159 -1.01 -37.70 -8.05
CA ALA A 159 -0.18 -38.87 -7.79
C ALA A 159 -1.08 -40.11 -7.89
N GLY A 160 -0.64 -41.07 -8.70
CA GLY A 160 -1.20 -42.43 -8.71
C GLY A 160 -0.75 -43.23 -7.50
#